data_AF-A0A8J6TF66-F1
#
_entry.id   AF-A0A8J6TF66-F1
#
_cell.length_a   1.000
_cell.length_b   1.000
_cell.length_c   1.000
_cell.angle_alpha   90.00
_cell.angle_beta   90.00
_cell.angle_gamma   90.00
#
_symmetry.space_group_name_H-M   'P 1'
#
loop_
_entity.id
_entity.type
_entity.pdbx_description
1 polymer ?
#
loop_
_entity_poly.entity_id
_entity_poly.type
_entity_poly.pdbx_seq_one_letter_code
_entity_poly.pdbx_strand_id
1 'polypeptide(L)'
;MKIIKSHLTILFIFLICQGCASNPTDISQKNNAKFLDLGDGICRQSNGLMWQIGKTEKLSSFEEAEKYVKNMELGGYNDWRVPTKNELYTLCDLFEQKLAGDCPLKHEGSYWSKNGKGEAGEWHSYPLCGGSDFEYLKSKTGRVRAVRP
;
A
#
# COMPACT_ATOMS: atom_id res chain seq x y z
N MET A 1 -81.96 4.31 -13.69
CA MET A 1 -82.24 4.82 -12.33
C MET A 1 -81.25 4.18 -11.37
N LYS A 2 -80.28 4.97 -10.83
CA LYS A 2 -79.54 4.81 -9.55
C LYS A 2 -78.92 3.41 -9.25
N ILE A 3 -77.60 3.20 -9.09
CA ILE A 3 -76.64 3.85 -8.18
C ILE A 3 -75.19 3.52 -8.59
N ILE A 4 -74.31 4.47 -8.29
CA ILE A 4 -72.87 4.55 -8.46
C ILE A 4 -72.16 3.86 -7.27
N LYS A 5 -71.12 3.05 -7.51
CA LYS A 5 -69.97 2.82 -6.59
C LYS A 5 -68.75 2.52 -7.48
N SER A 6 -67.91 3.49 -7.80
CA SER A 6 -66.80 4.06 -7.00
C SER A 6 -65.61 3.09 -6.84
N HIS A 7 -64.50 3.45 -7.51
CA HIS A 7 -63.07 3.21 -7.20
C HIS A 7 -62.63 1.76 -6.87
N LEU A 8 -61.53 1.23 -7.41
CA LEU A 8 -60.20 1.81 -7.27
C LEU A 8 -59.22 1.06 -8.18
N THR A 9 -58.62 1.76 -9.13
CA THR A 9 -57.47 1.31 -9.92
C THR A 9 -56.28 1.14 -8.97
N ILE A 10 -55.95 -0.10 -8.58
CA ILE A 10 -54.74 -0.37 -7.80
C ILE A 10 -53.57 -0.38 -8.78
N LEU A 11 -52.93 0.78 -8.89
CA LEU A 11 -51.66 0.98 -9.56
C LEU A 11 -50.62 0.09 -8.88
N PHE A 12 -50.01 -0.83 -9.64
CA PHE A 12 -48.81 -1.56 -9.25
C PHE A 12 -47.69 -0.55 -8.94
N ILE A 13 -47.49 -0.25 -7.67
CA ILE A 13 -46.27 0.43 -7.21
C ILE A 13 -45.51 -0.62 -6.42
N PHE A 14 -44.61 -1.32 -7.12
CA PHE A 14 -43.48 -2.02 -6.50
C PHE A 14 -42.67 -0.97 -5.73
N LEU A 15 -42.99 -0.79 -4.45
CA LEU A 15 -42.14 -0.05 -3.53
C LEU A 15 -40.97 -0.96 -3.16
N ILE A 16 -40.07 -1.19 -4.12
CA ILE A 16 -38.75 -1.71 -3.86
C ILE A 16 -37.97 -0.57 -3.19
N CYS A 17 -38.24 -0.33 -1.91
CA CYS A 17 -37.27 0.35 -1.08
C CYS A 17 -36.16 -0.66 -0.77
N GLN A 18 -35.39 -1.01 -1.81
CA GLN A 18 -33.96 -1.20 -1.64
C GLN A 18 -33.41 0.16 -1.22
N GLY A 19 -33.62 0.50 0.04
CA GLY A 19 -32.71 1.37 0.75
C GLY A 19 -31.40 0.60 0.88
N CYS A 20 -30.63 0.52 -0.21
CA CYS A 20 -29.19 0.56 -0.03
C CYS A 20 -28.95 1.88 0.67
N ALA A 21 -28.82 1.85 2.00
CA ALA A 21 -28.05 2.86 2.68
C ALA A 21 -26.65 2.75 2.06
N SER A 22 -26.42 3.51 0.99
CA SER A 22 -25.07 3.87 0.63
C SER A 22 -24.56 4.65 1.83
N ASN A 23 -23.86 3.95 2.72
CA ASN A 23 -22.88 4.61 3.55
C ASN A 23 -22.07 5.46 2.56
N PRO A 24 -21.96 6.78 2.74
CA PRO A 24 -20.90 7.52 2.09
C PRO A 24 -19.61 7.13 2.81
N THR A 25 -19.20 5.88 2.70
CA THR A 25 -17.83 5.48 2.94
C THR A 25 -17.05 6.05 1.77
N ASP A 26 -16.20 7.01 2.12
CA ASP A 26 -14.82 6.97 1.65
C ASP A 26 -14.52 7.58 0.27
N ILE A 27 -14.96 8.81 0.03
CA ILE A 27 -14.40 9.65 -1.05
C ILE A 27 -13.36 10.66 -0.50
N SER A 28 -13.30 10.86 0.82
CA SER A 28 -12.35 11.82 1.42
C SER A 28 -10.95 11.25 1.73
N GLN A 29 -10.75 9.93 1.83
CA GLN A 29 -9.39 9.35 1.96
C GLN A 29 -8.72 9.14 0.59
N LYS A 30 -9.51 8.89 -0.46
CA LYS A 30 -8.97 8.55 -1.79
C LYS A 30 -8.21 9.69 -2.47
N ASN A 31 -8.46 10.94 -2.10
CA ASN A 31 -7.90 12.11 -2.77
C ASN A 31 -6.43 12.43 -2.41
N ASN A 32 -5.81 11.71 -1.46
CA ASN A 32 -4.42 11.97 -1.06
C ASN A 32 -3.52 10.72 -1.01
N ALA A 33 -3.96 9.58 -1.57
CA ALA A 33 -3.13 8.39 -1.65
C ALA A 33 -1.80 8.71 -2.37
N LYS A 34 -0.69 8.27 -1.78
CA LYS A 34 0.67 8.47 -2.29
C LYS A 34 1.17 7.29 -3.11
N PHE A 35 0.38 6.23 -3.21
CA PHE A 35 0.70 5.05 -4.01
C PHE A 35 -0.42 4.74 -5.00
N LEU A 36 -0.01 4.30 -6.19
CA LEU A 36 -0.86 3.78 -7.25
C LEU A 36 -0.44 2.34 -7.54
N ASP A 37 -1.36 1.40 -7.44
CA ASP A 37 -1.15 0.03 -7.93
C ASP A 37 -1.06 0.04 -9.46
N LEU A 38 0.04 -0.47 -10.02
CA LEU A 38 0.26 -0.57 -11.46
C LEU A 38 -0.11 -1.95 -12.01
N GLY A 39 -0.48 -2.90 -11.17
CA GLY A 39 -0.50 -4.31 -11.52
C GLY A 39 0.90 -4.91 -11.54
N ASP A 40 0.99 -6.18 -11.97
CA ASP A 40 2.25 -6.94 -12.11
C ASP A 40 3.15 -6.96 -10.87
N GLY A 41 2.55 -6.81 -9.68
CA GLY A 41 3.30 -6.78 -8.43
C GLY A 41 4.07 -5.48 -8.18
N ILE A 42 3.66 -4.37 -8.79
CA ILE A 42 4.32 -3.05 -8.66
C ILE A 42 3.34 -1.98 -8.15
N CYS A 43 3.79 -1.18 -7.18
CA CYS A 43 3.15 0.09 -6.86
C CYS A 43 4.06 1.28 -7.17
N ARG A 44 3.51 2.36 -7.69
CA ARG A 44 4.21 3.64 -7.90
C ARG A 44 3.90 4.62 -6.78
N GLN A 45 4.93 5.16 -6.17
CA GLN A 45 4.86 6.26 -5.22
C GLN A 45 4.75 7.61 -5.97
N SER A 46 4.12 8.62 -5.36
CA SER A 46 3.91 9.95 -5.95
C SER A 46 5.20 10.72 -6.27
N ASN A 47 6.36 10.30 -5.73
CA ASN A 47 7.66 10.87 -6.05
C ASN A 47 8.32 10.22 -7.28
N GLY A 48 7.63 9.30 -7.97
CA GLY A 48 8.10 8.60 -9.16
C GLY A 48 8.59 7.17 -8.87
N LEU A 49 9.09 6.90 -7.66
CA LEU A 49 9.65 5.59 -7.32
C LEU A 49 8.63 4.47 -7.51
N MET A 50 9.04 3.37 -8.11
CA MET A 50 8.24 2.15 -8.20
C MET A 50 8.80 1.09 -7.24
N TRP A 51 7.89 0.44 -6.54
CA TRP A 51 8.17 -0.51 -5.49
C TRP A 51 7.61 -1.87 -5.84
N GLN A 52 8.42 -2.90 -5.63
CA GLN A 52 7.95 -4.28 -5.59
C GLN A 52 6.93 -4.45 -4.46
N ILE A 53 5.75 -5.02 -4.74
CA ILE A 53 4.73 -5.40 -3.74
C ILE A 53 5.20 -6.62 -2.94
N GLY A 54 5.77 -7.61 -3.64
CA GLY A 54 6.41 -8.77 -3.02
C GLY A 54 7.65 -8.41 -2.19
N LYS A 55 8.18 -9.42 -1.50
CA LYS A 55 9.47 -9.35 -0.81
C LYS A 55 10.10 -10.73 -0.78
N THR A 56 11.42 -10.79 -0.69
CA THR A 56 12.13 -12.06 -0.51
C THR A 56 11.89 -12.63 0.89
N GLU A 57 12.30 -13.88 1.11
CA GLU A 57 12.67 -14.34 2.45
C GLU A 57 13.86 -13.57 3.02
N LYS A 58 14.12 -13.72 4.33
CA LYS A 58 15.25 -13.05 4.97
C LYS A 58 16.56 -13.60 4.39
N LEU A 59 17.38 -12.71 3.82
CA LEU A 59 18.71 -12.97 3.30
C LEU A 59 19.76 -12.68 4.38
N SER A 60 20.85 -13.44 4.35
CA SER A 60 21.88 -13.39 5.39
C SER A 60 22.94 -12.33 5.14
N SER A 61 23.01 -11.79 3.91
CA SER A 61 24.02 -10.81 3.52
C SER A 61 23.47 -9.74 2.58
N PHE A 62 24.12 -8.57 2.59
CA PHE A 62 23.82 -7.51 1.64
C PHE A 62 24.20 -7.90 0.19
N GLU A 63 25.23 -8.73 0.01
CA GLU A 63 25.63 -9.25 -1.30
C GLU A 63 24.53 -10.13 -1.93
N GLU A 64 23.87 -10.99 -1.14
CA GLU A 64 22.69 -11.74 -1.59
C GLU A 64 21.57 -10.79 -2.03
N ALA A 65 21.36 -9.68 -1.31
CA ALA A 65 20.35 -8.69 -1.65
C ALA A 65 20.68 -7.96 -2.97
N GLU A 66 21.94 -7.56 -3.18
CA GLU A 66 22.37 -6.95 -4.44
C GLU A 66 22.29 -7.94 -5.60
N LYS A 67 22.63 -9.22 -5.37
CA LYS A 67 22.49 -10.28 -6.36
C LYS A 67 21.02 -10.52 -6.71
N TYR A 68 20.11 -10.47 -5.74
CA TYR A 68 18.67 -10.63 -5.98
C TYR A 68 18.16 -9.56 -6.93
N VAL A 69 18.37 -8.27 -6.62
CA VAL A 69 17.85 -7.17 -7.45
C VAL A 69 18.51 -7.10 -8.83
N LYS A 70 19.80 -7.46 -8.94
CA LYS A 70 20.52 -7.48 -10.23
C LYS A 70 19.99 -8.52 -11.22
N ASN A 71 19.41 -9.62 -10.72
CA ASN A 71 18.83 -10.68 -11.55
C ASN A 71 17.30 -10.61 -11.63
N MET A 72 16.70 -9.54 -11.09
CA MET A 72 15.26 -9.40 -11.01
C MET A 72 14.70 -8.79 -12.29
N GLU A 73 13.67 -9.44 -12.83
CA GLU A 73 12.78 -8.88 -13.84
C GLU A 73 11.36 -8.90 -13.29
N LEU A 74 10.72 -7.73 -13.26
CA LEU A 74 9.35 -7.57 -12.75
C LEU A 74 8.65 -6.46 -13.52
N GLY A 75 7.43 -6.74 -14.01
CA GLY A 75 6.64 -5.80 -14.81
C GLY A 75 7.37 -5.27 -16.05
N GLY A 76 8.23 -6.09 -16.67
CA GLY A 76 9.04 -5.71 -17.83
C GLY A 76 10.25 -4.82 -17.53
N TYR A 77 10.58 -4.61 -16.24
CA TYR A 77 11.74 -3.82 -15.81
C TYR A 77 12.83 -4.69 -15.20
N ASN A 78 14.09 -4.31 -15.44
CA ASN A 78 15.29 -5.01 -14.96
C ASN A 78 16.31 -4.08 -14.26
N ASP A 79 15.94 -2.82 -14.01
CA ASP A 79 16.73 -1.77 -13.35
C ASP A 79 16.38 -1.64 -11.86
N TRP A 80 15.95 -2.74 -11.25
CA TRP A 80 15.62 -2.82 -9.83
C TRP A 80 16.86 -2.72 -8.94
N ARG A 81 16.74 -2.04 -7.80
CA ARG A 81 17.81 -1.88 -6.81
C ARG A 81 17.32 -2.12 -5.38
N VAL A 82 18.28 -2.35 -4.49
CA VAL A 82 18.03 -2.33 -3.05
C VAL A 82 17.72 -0.88 -2.63
N PRO A 83 16.68 -0.64 -1.83
CA PRO A 83 16.32 0.71 -1.40
C PRO A 83 17.37 1.31 -0.45
N THR A 84 17.40 2.62 -0.33
CA THR A 84 18.14 3.31 0.73
C THR A 84 17.37 3.24 2.05
N LYS A 85 18.04 3.47 3.16
CA LYS A 85 17.38 3.49 4.48
C LYS A 85 16.33 4.59 4.58
N ASN A 86 16.60 5.75 3.97
CA ASN A 86 15.66 6.88 3.95
C ASN A 86 14.43 6.58 3.10
N GLU A 87 14.57 5.87 1.98
CA GLU A 87 13.40 5.44 1.20
C GLU A 87 12.51 4.48 2.01
N LEU A 88 13.10 3.54 2.75
CA LEU A 88 12.36 2.67 3.67
C LEU A 88 11.72 3.44 4.84
N TYR A 89 12.38 4.48 5.34
CA TYR A 89 11.81 5.37 6.36
C TYR A 89 10.56 6.06 5.81
N THR A 90 10.67 6.71 4.65
CA THR A 90 9.53 7.40 4.01
C THR A 90 8.42 6.42 3.67
N LEU A 91 8.75 5.20 3.25
CA LEU A 91 7.76 4.15 3.04
C LEU A 91 7.00 3.85 4.34
N CYS A 92 7.69 3.64 5.47
CA CYS A 92 7.06 3.42 6.77
C CYS A 92 6.17 4.60 7.18
N ASP A 93 6.68 5.83 7.09
CA ASP A 93 5.97 7.06 7.44
C ASP A 93 4.67 7.25 6.64
N LEU A 94 4.70 6.98 5.33
CA LEU A 94 3.50 7.04 4.50
C LEU A 94 2.45 5.98 4.87
N PHE A 95 2.89 4.81 5.35
CA PHE A 95 1.98 3.78 5.83
C PHE A 95 1.34 4.15 7.18
N GLU A 96 2.11 4.72 8.11
CA GLU A 96 1.59 5.23 9.38
C GLU A 96 0.54 6.33 9.19
N GLN A 97 0.77 7.21 8.22
CA GLN A 97 -0.17 8.25 7.84
C GLN A 97 -1.39 7.73 7.04
N LYS A 98 -1.46 6.40 6.80
CA LYS A 98 -2.51 5.74 6.00
C LYS A 98 -2.62 6.28 4.57
N LEU A 99 -1.48 6.69 4.00
CA LEU A 99 -1.40 7.25 2.66
C LEU A 99 -1.05 6.19 1.58
N ALA A 100 -1.00 4.91 1.94
CA ALA A 100 -0.80 3.81 1.00
C ALA A 100 -1.97 3.64 0.01
N GLY A 101 -3.18 4.07 0.38
CA GLY A 101 -4.38 3.85 -0.43
C GLY A 101 -4.64 2.36 -0.68
N ASP A 102 -5.04 2.02 -1.91
CA ASP A 102 -5.40 0.65 -2.30
C ASP A 102 -4.18 -0.22 -2.69
N CYS A 103 -2.96 0.32 -2.63
CA CYS A 103 -1.76 -0.43 -2.97
C CYS A 103 -1.53 -1.57 -1.95
N PRO A 104 -1.44 -2.85 -2.38
CA PRO A 104 -1.32 -4.00 -1.47
C PRO A 104 0.12 -4.19 -0.93
N LEU A 105 0.99 -3.19 -1.08
CA LEU A 105 2.32 -3.17 -0.51
C LEU A 105 2.23 -3.18 1.02
N LYS A 106 3.21 -3.82 1.67
CA LYS A 106 3.27 -4.02 3.12
C LYS A 106 4.59 -3.53 3.69
N HIS A 107 4.60 -2.62 4.67
CA HIS A 107 5.85 -2.05 5.17
C HIS A 107 6.55 -2.91 6.24
N GLU A 108 5.92 -3.96 6.78
CA GLU A 108 6.42 -4.66 7.97
C GLU A 108 7.61 -5.58 7.66
N GLY A 109 8.50 -5.70 8.64
CA GLY A 109 9.66 -6.58 8.63
C GLY A 109 10.98 -5.85 8.44
N SER A 110 12.07 -6.58 8.66
CA SER A 110 13.42 -6.08 8.47
C SER A 110 13.85 -6.19 7.01
N TYR A 111 14.39 -5.12 6.44
CA TYR A 111 14.83 -5.05 5.05
C TYR A 111 16.30 -4.67 4.93
N TRP A 112 16.97 -5.18 3.90
CA TRP A 112 18.27 -4.69 3.48
C TRP A 112 18.13 -3.31 2.83
N SER A 113 19.07 -2.42 3.15
CA SER A 113 19.13 -1.08 2.60
C SER A 113 20.55 -0.68 2.22
N LYS A 114 20.69 0.09 1.13
CA LYS A 114 21.97 0.56 0.60
C LYS A 114 22.39 1.87 1.28
N ASN A 115 23.06 1.74 2.42
CA ASN A 115 23.79 2.81 3.09
C ASN A 115 25.24 2.37 3.31
N GLY A 116 26.19 2.94 2.57
CA GLY A 116 27.59 2.51 2.61
C GLY A 116 27.76 1.05 2.20
N LYS A 117 28.18 0.18 3.14
CA LYS A 117 28.35 -1.27 2.91
C LYS A 117 27.04 -2.09 2.96
N GLY A 118 25.90 -1.43 3.18
CA GLY A 118 24.62 -2.08 3.35
C GLY A 118 24.28 -2.37 4.81
N GLU A 119 23.02 -2.16 5.19
CA GLU A 119 22.52 -2.43 6.54
C GLU A 119 21.13 -3.06 6.47
N ALA A 120 20.86 -4.03 7.36
CA ALA A 120 19.53 -4.61 7.54
C ALA A 120 18.88 -4.10 8.83
N GLY A 121 17.58 -3.90 8.79
CA GLY A 121 16.82 -3.45 9.95
C GLY A 121 15.38 -3.11 9.60
N GLU A 122 14.65 -2.73 10.62
CA GLU A 122 13.22 -2.43 10.56
C GLU A 122 12.98 -1.05 11.17
N TRP A 123 12.18 -0.24 10.47
CA TRP A 123 11.64 0.99 11.05
C TRP A 123 10.43 0.62 11.88
N HIS A 124 10.49 0.91 13.17
CA HIS A 124 9.39 0.74 14.11
C HIS A 124 8.79 2.10 14.41
N SER A 125 7.47 2.21 14.31
CA SER A 125 6.72 3.39 14.73
C SER A 125 6.22 3.18 16.16
N TYR A 126 6.42 4.17 17.02
CA TYR A 126 5.82 4.19 18.35
C TYR A 126 4.76 5.28 18.39
N PRO A 127 3.49 4.94 18.67
CA PRO A 127 2.46 5.93 18.80
C PRO A 127 2.70 6.78 20.05
N LEU A 128 2.81 8.10 19.86
CA LEU A 128 2.95 9.08 20.93
C LEU A 128 1.78 10.08 20.90
N CYS A 129 1.60 10.79 22.01
CA CYS A 129 0.69 11.94 22.06
C CYS A 129 1.27 13.04 21.15
N GLY A 130 0.69 13.22 19.96
CA GLY A 130 1.11 14.24 18.98
C GLY A 130 1.80 13.70 17.72
N GLY A 131 1.88 12.38 17.53
CA GLY A 131 2.41 11.78 16.31
C GLY A 131 3.03 10.41 16.55
N SER A 132 3.80 9.93 15.57
CA SER A 132 4.60 8.72 15.71
C SER A 132 6.07 9.08 15.81
N ASP A 133 6.78 8.48 16.77
CA ASP A 133 8.25 8.45 16.76
C ASP A 133 8.73 7.23 15.98
N PHE A 134 9.88 7.34 15.33
CA PHE A 134 10.41 6.27 14.47
C PHE A 134 11.80 5.84 14.95
N GLU A 135 11.92 4.57 15.28
CA GLU A 135 13.19 3.96 15.67
C GLU A 135 13.64 2.96 14.61
N TYR A 136 14.95 2.95 14.31
CA TYR A 136 15.54 1.95 13.44
C TYR A 136 16.18 0.82 14.23
N LEU A 137 15.54 -0.35 14.21
CA LEU A 137 16.02 -1.55 14.87
C LEU A 137 16.91 -2.34 13.92
N LYS A 138 18.21 -2.39 14.20
CA LYS A 138 19.17 -3.16 13.38
C LYS A 138 18.89 -4.66 13.47
N SER A 139 19.04 -5.33 12.33
CA SER A 139 18.94 -6.78 12.21
C SER A 139 20.19 -7.37 11.56
N LYS A 140 20.49 -8.64 11.87
CA LYS A 140 21.56 -9.39 11.19
C LYS A 140 21.14 -9.89 9.80
N THR A 141 19.83 -9.98 9.55
CA THR A 141 19.25 -10.50 8.31
C THR A 141 18.11 -9.59 7.84
N GLY A 142 17.88 -9.52 6.54
CA GLY A 142 16.90 -8.62 5.95
C GLY A 142 16.24 -9.22 4.72
N ARG A 143 14.97 -8.88 4.49
CA ARG A 143 14.28 -9.14 3.22
C ARG A 143 14.72 -8.09 2.19
N VAL A 144 14.44 -8.33 0.92
CA VAL A 144 14.54 -7.32 -0.12
C VAL A 144 13.14 -6.96 -0.59
N ARG A 145 12.87 -5.66 -0.61
CA ARG A 145 11.76 -5.04 -1.34
C ARG A 145 12.39 -4.12 -2.35
N ALA A 146 12.42 -4.54 -3.60
CA ALA A 146 13.11 -3.79 -4.64
C ALA A 146 12.41 -2.45 -4.93
N VAL A 147 13.22 -1.46 -5.28
CA VAL A 147 12.75 -0.13 -5.72
C VAL A 147 13.45 0.24 -7.02
N ARG A 148 12.80 1.03 -7.87
CA ARG A 148 13.37 1.62 -9.08
C ARG A 148 12.86 3.05 -9.32
N PRO A 149 13.58 3.88 -10.08
CA PRO A 149 13.09 5.20 -10.53
C PRO A 149 11.85 5.12 -11.42
#